data_AF-A0A969P4D6-F1
#
_entry.id   AF-A0A969P4D6-F1
#
_cell.length_a   1.000
_cell.length_b   1.000
_cell.length_c   1.000
_cell.angle_alpha   90.00
_cell.angle_beta   90.00
_cell.angle_gamma   90.00
#
_symmetry.space_group_name_H-M   'P 1'
#
loop_
_entity.id
_entity.type
_entity.pdbx_description
1 polymer ?
#
loop_
_entity_poly.entity_id
_entity_poly.type
_entity_poly.pdbx_seq_one_letter_code
_entity_poly.pdbx_strand_id
1 'polypeptide(L)'
;MTSLFGRSLHHAPAPTELLSELIHCLSPDSINLPSLDVSGFLKALRQSRVLLILDGWEVVLGGDRAGCYRPGYELYGELLQRIGEGRHQSCLVITSREKPEEVTVLEGCTPLVKSWKLAGLGISAHEILRTKGLVEEPTEWEQLIRLYRGNPLALNVVSTTIQEFFNSKVSDALKTTIIGIDPVNQAIAERARFLSELERQLLGCLAQDGNPMSIDTLRPHLPQASYSELVAALSSLDRRSLIEKEKCCDDGEVSFTLQPVVMKYFSRRSRTNA
;
A
#
# COMPACT_ATOMS: atom_id res chain seq x y z
N MET A 1 -11.77 -25.14 -17.96
CA MET A 1 -11.23 -25.21 -16.59
C MET A 1 -10.54 -23.88 -16.33
N THR A 2 -10.78 -23.22 -15.20
CA THR A 2 -10.07 -21.98 -14.85
C THR A 2 -8.83 -22.36 -14.05
N SER A 3 -7.64 -22.08 -14.56
CA SER A 3 -6.38 -22.33 -13.84
C SER A 3 -6.00 -21.10 -12.99
N LEU A 4 -5.45 -21.34 -11.80
CA LEU A 4 -4.95 -20.31 -10.89
C LEU A 4 -3.43 -20.37 -10.86
N PHE A 5 -2.77 -19.22 -11.08
CA PHE A 5 -1.32 -19.10 -11.02
C PHE A 5 -0.93 -17.92 -10.15
N GLY A 6 -0.13 -18.16 -9.12
CA GLY A 6 0.39 -17.13 -8.21
C GLY A 6 1.90 -16.99 -8.34
N ARG A 7 2.39 -15.75 -8.39
CA ARG A 7 3.81 -15.40 -8.34
C ARG A 7 4.06 -14.23 -7.41
N SER A 8 5.10 -14.34 -6.60
CA SER A 8 5.59 -13.25 -5.78
C SER A 8 6.65 -12.46 -6.54
N LEU A 9 6.58 -11.15 -6.48
CA LEU A 9 7.55 -10.24 -7.07
C LEU A 9 8.63 -9.82 -6.07
N HIS A 10 8.63 -10.31 -4.82
CA HIS A 10 9.51 -9.80 -3.75
C HIS A 10 11.01 -9.76 -4.07
N HIS A 11 11.49 -10.60 -4.99
CA HIS A 11 12.87 -10.61 -5.46
C HIS A 11 13.16 -9.64 -6.62
N ALA A 12 12.17 -8.84 -7.02
CA ALA A 12 12.18 -7.98 -8.20
C ALA A 12 12.68 -8.75 -9.44
N PRO A 13 11.94 -9.78 -9.92
CA PRO A 13 12.36 -10.52 -11.11
C PRO A 13 12.41 -9.61 -12.33
N ALA A 14 13.35 -9.86 -13.24
CA ALA A 14 13.42 -9.08 -14.47
C ALA A 14 12.11 -9.27 -15.27
N PRO A 15 11.59 -8.23 -15.94
CA PRO A 15 10.31 -8.35 -16.63
C PRO A 15 10.26 -9.48 -17.67
N THR A 16 11.38 -9.72 -18.37
CA THR A 16 11.54 -10.78 -19.37
C THR A 16 11.54 -12.18 -18.75
N GLU A 17 12.12 -12.34 -17.56
CA GLU A 17 12.12 -13.60 -16.81
C GLU A 17 10.69 -13.95 -16.40
N LEU A 18 9.98 -12.98 -15.80
CA LEU A 18 8.57 -13.17 -15.42
C LEU A 18 7.70 -13.49 -16.64
N LEU A 19 7.83 -12.74 -17.73
CA LEU A 19 7.05 -12.99 -18.95
C LEU A 19 7.30 -14.39 -19.50
N SER A 20 8.57 -14.82 -19.55
CA SER A 20 8.93 -16.14 -20.04
C SER A 20 8.30 -17.24 -19.18
N GLU A 21 8.38 -17.09 -17.85
CA GLU A 21 7.76 -18.01 -16.91
C GLU A 21 6.24 -18.07 -17.08
N LEU A 22 5.58 -16.92 -17.14
CA LEU A 22 4.13 -16.82 -17.28
C LEU A 22 3.66 -17.43 -18.61
N ILE A 23 4.35 -17.14 -19.72
CA ILE A 23 4.01 -17.73 -21.04
C ILE A 23 4.15 -19.25 -20.99
N HIS A 24 5.24 -19.77 -20.41
CA HIS A 24 5.45 -21.21 -20.30
C HIS A 24 4.36 -21.89 -19.46
N CYS A 25 3.91 -21.25 -18.38
CA CYS A 25 2.82 -21.76 -17.54
C CYS A 25 1.47 -21.80 -18.28
N LEU A 26 1.21 -20.86 -19.19
CA LEU A 26 -0.05 -20.80 -19.94
C LEU A 26 -0.08 -21.73 -21.16
N SER A 27 1.09 -22.10 -21.67
CA SER A 27 1.25 -22.87 -22.92
C SER A 27 2.34 -23.95 -22.78
N PRO A 28 2.24 -24.88 -21.81
CA PRO A 28 3.31 -25.86 -21.54
C PRO A 28 3.56 -26.82 -22.71
N ASP A 29 2.51 -27.20 -23.43
CA ASP A 29 2.56 -28.16 -24.54
C ASP A 29 2.57 -27.51 -25.94
N SER A 30 2.72 -26.18 -26.01
CA SER A 30 2.66 -25.50 -27.31
C SER A 30 3.94 -25.72 -28.09
N ILE A 31 3.84 -26.46 -29.20
CA ILE A 31 4.93 -26.68 -30.18
C ILE A 31 5.42 -25.34 -30.77
N ASN A 32 4.56 -24.31 -30.77
CA ASN A 32 4.90 -22.93 -31.10
C ASN A 32 4.67 -22.05 -29.87
N LEU A 33 5.72 -21.86 -29.05
CA LEU A 33 5.65 -20.89 -27.97
C LEU A 33 5.38 -19.49 -28.54
N PRO A 34 4.47 -18.71 -27.93
CA PRO A 34 4.34 -17.30 -28.25
C PRO A 34 5.69 -16.59 -28.11
N SER A 35 5.85 -15.44 -28.78
CA SER A 35 6.99 -14.56 -28.54
C SER A 35 7.14 -14.29 -27.04
N LEU A 36 8.37 -14.30 -26.52
CA LEU A 36 8.66 -14.06 -25.10
C LEU A 36 8.60 -12.56 -24.76
N ASP A 37 7.55 -11.91 -25.25
CA ASP A 37 7.24 -10.50 -25.08
C ASP A 37 5.78 -10.34 -24.62
N VAL A 38 5.37 -9.10 -24.36
CA VAL A 38 4.01 -8.79 -23.91
C VAL A 38 2.96 -9.22 -24.95
N SER A 39 3.28 -9.14 -26.25
CA SER A 39 2.37 -9.54 -27.32
C SER A 39 2.10 -11.04 -27.33
N GLY A 40 3.13 -11.85 -27.12
CA GLY A 40 2.99 -13.30 -27.02
C GLY A 40 2.27 -13.72 -25.75
N PHE A 41 2.54 -13.03 -24.63
CA PHE A 41 1.77 -13.23 -23.41
C PHE A 41 0.27 -12.94 -23.59
N LEU A 42 -0.10 -11.83 -24.23
CA LEU A 42 -1.50 -11.53 -24.55
C LEU A 42 -2.14 -12.58 -25.47
N LYS A 43 -1.38 -13.15 -26.42
CA LYS A 43 -1.87 -14.26 -27.25
C LYS A 43 -2.18 -15.49 -26.39
N ALA A 44 -1.30 -15.84 -25.44
CA ALA A 44 -1.54 -16.92 -24.50
C ALA A 44 -2.79 -16.66 -23.63
N LEU A 45 -2.95 -15.45 -23.09
CA LEU A 45 -4.12 -15.06 -22.29
C LEU A 45 -5.46 -15.10 -23.05
N ARG A 46 -5.45 -14.98 -24.38
CA ARG A 46 -6.67 -15.12 -25.21
C ARG A 46 -7.07 -16.57 -25.43
N GLN A 47 -6.11 -17.48 -25.39
CA GLN A 47 -6.33 -18.91 -25.61
C GLN A 47 -6.70 -19.65 -24.32
N SER A 48 -6.31 -19.09 -23.17
CA SER A 48 -6.51 -19.69 -21.85
C SER A 48 -7.35 -18.80 -20.96
N ARG A 49 -8.23 -19.40 -20.14
CA ARG A 49 -8.97 -18.70 -19.08
C ARG A 49 -8.27 -18.93 -17.75
N VAL A 50 -7.55 -17.93 -17.27
CA VAL A 50 -6.75 -18.04 -16.03
C VAL A 50 -6.99 -16.89 -15.07
N LEU A 51 -6.75 -17.16 -13.79
CA LEU A 51 -6.56 -16.13 -12.77
C LEU A 51 -5.07 -16.08 -12.43
N LEU A 52 -4.47 -14.92 -12.65
CA LEU A 52 -3.07 -14.63 -12.35
C LEU A 52 -3.01 -13.73 -11.12
N ILE A 53 -2.18 -14.08 -10.15
CA ILE A 53 -1.95 -13.29 -8.95
C ILE A 53 -0.47 -12.92 -8.90
N LEU A 54 -0.16 -11.63 -8.95
CA LEU A 54 1.19 -11.08 -8.77
C LEU A 54 1.26 -10.33 -7.45
N ASP A 55 2.02 -10.89 -6.50
CA ASP A 55 2.08 -10.39 -5.13
C ASP A 55 3.29 -9.46 -4.92
N GLY A 56 3.06 -8.28 -4.33
CA GLY A 56 4.10 -7.32 -3.96
C GLY A 56 4.59 -6.43 -5.09
N TRP A 57 3.69 -5.89 -5.92
CA TRP A 57 4.03 -5.07 -7.10
C TRP A 57 4.88 -3.83 -6.78
N GLU A 58 4.81 -3.27 -5.57
CA GLU A 58 5.60 -2.10 -5.17
C GLU A 58 7.12 -2.30 -5.34
N VAL A 59 7.59 -3.54 -5.41
CA VAL A 59 9.01 -3.87 -5.58
C VAL A 59 9.54 -3.57 -6.98
N VAL A 60 8.69 -3.44 -8.00
CA VAL A 60 9.11 -3.03 -9.35
C VAL A 60 8.94 -1.53 -9.57
N LEU A 61 8.25 -0.87 -8.64
CA LEU A 61 8.07 0.58 -8.61
C LEU A 61 9.24 1.27 -7.90
N GLY A 62 9.50 2.52 -8.28
CA GLY A 62 10.56 3.34 -7.69
C GLY A 62 10.65 4.74 -8.26
N GLY A 63 11.49 5.55 -7.60
CA GLY A 63 11.67 6.97 -7.93
C GLY A 63 10.81 7.90 -7.07
N ASP A 64 11.01 9.20 -7.29
CA ASP A 64 10.39 10.27 -6.49
C ASP A 64 8.88 10.38 -6.76
N ARG A 65 8.44 10.03 -7.97
CA ARG A 65 7.02 10.07 -8.38
C ARG A 65 6.37 8.71 -8.17
N ALA A 66 5.29 8.66 -7.37
CA ALA A 66 4.55 7.43 -7.15
C ALA A 66 3.86 6.90 -8.42
N GLY A 67 3.97 5.59 -8.62
CA GLY A 67 3.44 4.84 -9.75
C GLY A 67 4.46 4.61 -10.86
N CYS A 68 5.66 5.20 -10.78
CA CYS A 68 6.73 5.01 -11.75
C CYS A 68 7.56 3.76 -11.47
N TYR A 69 8.15 3.20 -12.53
CA TYR A 69 8.97 2.00 -12.46
C TYR A 69 10.43 2.32 -12.17
N ARG A 70 11.12 1.35 -11.56
CA ARG A 70 12.58 1.40 -11.46
C ARG A 70 13.20 1.34 -12.87
N PRO A 71 14.39 1.94 -13.07
CA PRO A 71 15.12 1.79 -14.32
C PRO A 71 15.28 0.31 -14.71
N GLY A 72 14.84 -0.05 -15.92
CA GLY A 72 14.88 -1.43 -16.44
C GLY A 72 13.64 -2.27 -16.11
N TYR A 73 12.64 -1.72 -15.41
CA TYR A 73 11.39 -2.39 -15.06
C TYR A 73 10.16 -1.84 -15.81
N GLU A 74 10.35 -0.94 -16.77
CA GLU A 74 9.30 -0.24 -17.50
C GLU A 74 8.36 -1.19 -18.26
N LEU A 75 8.86 -2.38 -18.64
CA LEU A 75 8.06 -3.41 -19.31
C LEU A 75 6.90 -3.94 -18.43
N TYR A 76 6.99 -3.83 -17.10
CA TYR A 76 5.85 -4.11 -16.22
C TYR A 76 4.68 -3.13 -16.44
N GLY A 77 4.99 -1.87 -16.75
CA GLY A 77 3.98 -0.86 -17.10
C GLY A 77 3.30 -1.19 -18.43
N GLU A 78 4.08 -1.49 -19.47
CA GLU A 78 3.51 -1.97 -20.74
C GLU A 78 2.64 -3.22 -20.53
N LEU A 79 3.07 -4.16 -19.70
CA LEU A 79 2.30 -5.36 -19.37
C LEU A 79 0.92 -5.00 -18.78
N LEU A 80 0.86 -4.16 -17.75
CA LEU A 80 -0.41 -3.74 -17.15
C LEU A 80 -1.29 -2.99 -18.14
N GLN A 81 -0.71 -2.08 -18.91
CA GLN A 81 -1.43 -1.31 -19.91
C GLN A 81 -2.10 -2.23 -20.93
N ARG A 82 -1.32 -3.14 -21.51
CA ARG A 82 -1.76 -4.05 -22.58
C ARG A 82 -2.80 -5.07 -22.11
N ILE A 83 -2.68 -5.55 -20.87
CA ILE A 83 -3.68 -6.42 -20.24
C ILE A 83 -4.98 -5.65 -20.03
N GLY A 84 -4.92 -4.45 -19.44
CA GLY A 84 -6.11 -3.67 -19.11
C GLY A 84 -6.88 -3.13 -20.32
N GLU A 85 -6.17 -2.87 -21.43
CA GLU A 85 -6.77 -2.47 -22.72
C GLU A 85 -7.20 -3.67 -23.58
N GLY A 86 -6.58 -4.83 -23.35
CA GLY A 86 -6.75 -6.03 -24.16
C GLY A 86 -8.07 -6.76 -23.90
N ARG A 87 -8.61 -7.38 -24.96
CA ARG A 87 -9.69 -8.38 -24.81
C ARG A 87 -9.09 -9.76 -24.58
N HIS A 88 -9.37 -10.34 -23.41
CA HIS A 88 -9.05 -11.72 -23.05
C HIS A 88 -10.06 -12.25 -22.02
N GLN A 89 -10.06 -13.57 -21.77
CA GLN A 89 -10.96 -14.20 -20.78
C GLN A 89 -10.29 -14.42 -19.42
N SER A 90 -9.04 -14.00 -19.29
CA SER A 90 -8.24 -14.11 -18.08
C SER A 90 -8.39 -12.89 -17.17
N CYS A 91 -7.96 -13.02 -15.91
CA CYS A 91 -7.94 -11.95 -14.92
C CYS A 91 -6.55 -11.87 -14.29
N LEU A 92 -6.03 -10.65 -14.15
CA LEU A 92 -4.82 -10.36 -13.38
C LEU A 92 -5.21 -9.63 -12.11
N VAL A 93 -4.78 -10.16 -10.97
CA VAL A 93 -4.84 -9.52 -9.66
C VAL A 93 -3.42 -9.17 -9.25
N ILE A 94 -3.19 -7.91 -8.91
CA ILE A 94 -1.94 -7.46 -8.31
C ILE A 94 -2.19 -7.03 -6.88
N THR A 95 -1.29 -7.38 -5.96
CA THR A 95 -1.25 -6.74 -4.64
C THR A 95 -0.15 -5.69 -4.67
N SER A 96 -0.41 -4.53 -4.07
CA SER A 96 0.59 -3.47 -4.01
C SER A 96 0.39 -2.54 -2.82
N ARG A 97 1.49 -2.02 -2.27
CA ARG A 97 1.47 -0.87 -1.35
C ARG A 97 1.36 0.48 -2.07
N GLU A 98 1.67 0.49 -3.36
CA GLU A 98 1.68 1.69 -4.20
C GLU A 98 0.90 1.43 -5.50
N LYS A 99 -0.12 2.26 -5.79
CA LYS A 99 -0.94 2.08 -6.98
C LYS A 99 -0.14 2.44 -8.25
N PRO A 100 0.04 1.52 -9.22
CA PRO A 100 0.74 1.82 -10.47
C PRO A 100 0.03 2.91 -11.28
N GLU A 101 0.80 3.62 -12.11
CA GLU A 101 0.27 4.69 -12.94
C GLU A 101 -0.78 4.17 -13.94
N GLU A 102 -0.52 3.02 -14.58
CA GLU A 102 -1.42 2.42 -15.57
C GLU A 102 -2.79 2.09 -14.97
N VAL A 103 -2.83 1.53 -13.76
CA VAL A 103 -4.09 1.22 -13.07
C VAL A 103 -4.86 2.50 -12.76
N THR A 104 -4.15 3.59 -12.43
CA THR A 104 -4.77 4.89 -12.15
C THR A 104 -5.42 5.48 -13.39
N VAL A 105 -4.75 5.41 -14.55
CA VAL A 105 -5.28 5.90 -15.82
C VAL A 105 -6.46 5.02 -16.28
N LEU A 106 -6.26 3.69 -16.30
CA LEU A 106 -7.21 2.76 -16.90
C LEU A 106 -8.52 2.64 -16.13
N GLU A 107 -8.51 2.76 -14.80
CA GLU A 107 -9.74 2.67 -13.99
C GLU A 107 -10.78 3.75 -14.35
N GLY A 108 -10.32 4.92 -14.84
CA GLY A 108 -11.18 5.99 -15.35
C GLY A 108 -11.63 5.81 -16.80
N CYS A 109 -10.91 4.97 -17.56
CA CYS A 109 -11.14 4.78 -19.00
C CYS A 109 -11.93 3.51 -19.33
N THR A 110 -11.88 2.48 -18.48
CA THR A 110 -12.50 1.18 -18.74
C THR A 110 -13.07 0.54 -17.48
N PRO A 111 -14.24 -0.15 -17.56
CA PRO A 111 -14.77 -0.90 -16.43
C PRO A 111 -13.98 -2.18 -16.12
N LEU A 112 -13.07 -2.59 -17.00
CA LEU A 112 -12.29 -3.84 -16.88
C LEU A 112 -11.16 -3.73 -15.85
N VAL A 113 -10.70 -2.52 -15.56
CA VAL A 113 -9.67 -2.26 -14.56
C VAL A 113 -10.32 -1.67 -13.32
N LYS A 114 -10.06 -2.28 -12.18
CA LYS A 114 -10.56 -1.85 -10.87
C LYS A 114 -9.45 -1.94 -9.86
N SER A 115 -9.47 -1.01 -8.90
CA SER A 115 -8.60 -1.03 -7.73
C SER A 115 -9.44 -1.11 -6.46
N TRP A 116 -8.91 -1.79 -5.44
CA TRP A 116 -9.55 -1.90 -4.13
C TRP A 116 -8.55 -1.51 -3.05
N LYS A 117 -8.81 -0.39 -2.36
CA LYS A 117 -7.97 0.07 -1.24
C LYS A 117 -8.39 -0.69 0.01
N LEU A 118 -7.47 -1.48 0.58
CA LEU A 118 -7.73 -2.25 1.79
C LEU A 118 -7.76 -1.32 3.01
N ALA A 119 -8.84 -1.39 3.78
CA ALA A 119 -8.96 -0.73 5.07
C ALA A 119 -8.41 -1.62 6.20
N GLY A 120 -8.20 -1.03 7.38
CA GLY A 120 -7.89 -1.79 8.58
C GLY A 120 -9.01 -2.76 8.99
N LEU A 121 -8.64 -3.76 9.77
CA LEU A 121 -9.59 -4.73 10.31
C LEU A 121 -10.55 -4.04 11.29
N GLY A 122 -11.85 -4.29 11.09
CA GLY A 122 -12.88 -3.97 12.08
C GLY A 122 -12.97 -5.08 13.14
N ILE A 123 -14.16 -5.64 13.30
CA ILE A 123 -14.46 -6.67 14.32
C ILE A 123 -13.54 -7.91 14.18
N SER A 124 -13.10 -8.26 12.96
CA SER A 124 -12.19 -9.38 12.73
C SER A 124 -10.82 -9.21 13.40
N ALA A 125 -10.44 -7.99 13.81
CA ALA A 125 -9.21 -7.74 14.57
C ALA A 125 -9.20 -8.44 15.95
N HIS A 126 -10.38 -8.69 16.53
CA HIS A 126 -10.50 -9.43 17.79
C HIS A 126 -9.87 -10.83 17.72
N GLU A 127 -9.88 -11.46 16.55
CA GLU A 127 -9.29 -12.80 16.39
C GLU A 127 -7.76 -12.77 16.55
N ILE A 128 -7.11 -11.66 16.17
CA ILE A 128 -5.67 -11.48 16.42
C ILE A 128 -5.41 -11.43 17.92
N LEU A 129 -6.18 -10.62 18.65
CA LEU A 129 -6.01 -10.44 20.11
C LEU A 129 -6.26 -11.76 20.85
N ARG A 130 -7.30 -12.49 20.44
CA ARG A 130 -7.64 -13.82 20.97
C ARG A 130 -6.56 -14.85 20.69
N THR A 131 -6.12 -14.98 19.45
CA THR A 131 -5.06 -15.93 19.04
C THR A 131 -3.76 -15.65 19.79
N LYS A 132 -3.49 -14.38 20.14
CA LYS A 132 -2.34 -13.96 20.93
C LYS A 132 -2.49 -14.23 22.43
N GLY A 133 -3.64 -14.72 22.88
CA GLY A 133 -3.88 -15.08 24.28
C GLY A 133 -4.08 -13.87 25.20
N LEU A 134 -4.53 -12.72 24.67
CA LEU A 134 -4.84 -11.57 25.50
C LEU A 134 -6.09 -11.83 26.35
N VAL A 135 -6.14 -11.24 27.55
CA VAL A 135 -7.33 -11.26 28.40
C VAL A 135 -8.46 -10.57 27.64
N GLU A 136 -9.63 -11.22 27.59
CA GLU A 136 -10.81 -10.65 26.92
C GLU A 136 -11.34 -9.45 27.70
N GLU A 137 -11.01 -8.26 27.22
CA GLU A 137 -11.40 -6.96 27.76
C GLU A 137 -12.08 -6.17 26.62
N PRO A 138 -13.38 -6.37 26.33
CA PRO A 138 -13.99 -5.91 25.08
C PRO A 138 -13.85 -4.41 24.82
N THR A 139 -14.03 -3.58 25.85
CA THR A 139 -13.89 -2.12 25.76
C THR A 139 -12.46 -1.72 25.42
N GLU A 140 -11.48 -2.32 26.09
CA GLU A 140 -10.06 -2.06 25.89
C GLU A 140 -9.55 -2.63 24.56
N TRP A 141 -10.11 -3.75 24.10
CA TRP A 141 -9.84 -4.33 22.79
C TRP A 141 -10.29 -3.36 21.68
N GLU A 142 -11.51 -2.81 21.79
CA GLU A 142 -11.98 -1.79 20.85
C GLU A 142 -11.11 -0.54 20.86
N GLN A 143 -10.66 -0.09 22.03
CA GLN A 143 -9.74 1.04 22.16
C GLN A 143 -8.39 0.75 21.49
N LEU A 144 -7.81 -0.44 21.71
CA LEU A 144 -6.56 -0.86 21.09
C LEU A 144 -6.70 -0.98 19.56
N ILE A 145 -7.78 -1.60 19.08
CA ILE A 145 -8.06 -1.74 17.64
C ILE A 145 -8.19 -0.37 16.99
N ARG A 146 -8.90 0.56 17.62
CA ARG A 146 -9.04 1.94 17.16
C ARG A 146 -7.70 2.69 17.16
N LEU A 147 -6.90 2.53 18.22
CA LEU A 147 -5.58 3.15 18.34
C LEU A 147 -4.64 2.73 17.19
N TYR A 148 -4.72 1.48 16.76
CA TYR A 148 -3.92 0.95 15.64
C TYR A 148 -4.66 0.97 14.30
N ARG A 149 -5.85 1.61 14.23
CA ARG A 149 -6.76 1.63 13.07
C ARG A 149 -6.92 0.26 12.40
N GLY A 150 -7.02 -0.81 13.20
CA GLY A 150 -7.21 -2.17 12.69
C GLY A 150 -6.03 -2.74 11.90
N ASN A 151 -4.84 -2.14 11.95
CA ASN A 151 -3.69 -2.60 11.19
C ASN A 151 -3.24 -4.00 11.67
N PRO A 152 -3.32 -5.06 10.83
CA PRO A 152 -3.03 -6.43 11.28
C PRO A 152 -1.60 -6.61 11.78
N LEU A 153 -0.62 -6.00 11.12
CA LEU A 153 0.79 -6.11 11.51
C LEU A 153 1.01 -5.43 12.87
N ALA A 154 0.53 -4.20 13.02
CA ALA A 154 0.71 -3.45 14.25
C ALA A 154 0.00 -4.11 15.44
N LEU A 155 -1.22 -4.61 15.22
CA LEU A 155 -1.96 -5.37 16.23
C LEU A 155 -1.26 -6.67 16.63
N ASN A 156 -0.69 -7.40 15.67
CA ASN A 156 0.08 -8.61 15.98
C ASN A 156 1.31 -8.31 16.84
N VAL A 157 2.04 -7.24 16.50
CA VAL A 157 3.27 -6.86 17.21
C VAL A 157 2.95 -6.34 18.61
N VAL A 158 1.99 -5.43 18.76
CA VAL A 158 1.61 -4.90 20.08
C VAL A 158 1.02 -5.99 20.97
N SER A 159 0.25 -6.94 20.41
CA SER A 159 -0.32 -8.02 21.20
C SER A 159 0.77 -8.90 21.83
N THR A 160 1.86 -9.17 21.10
CA THR A 160 3.03 -9.86 21.67
C THR A 160 3.63 -9.04 22.83
N THR A 161 3.81 -7.73 22.66
CA THR A 161 4.31 -6.86 23.73
C THR A 161 3.38 -6.84 24.96
N ILE A 162 2.06 -6.82 24.76
CA ILE A 162 1.07 -6.86 25.85
C ILE A 162 1.16 -8.20 26.59
N GLN A 163 1.27 -9.29 25.85
CA GLN A 163 1.44 -10.63 26.43
C GLN A 163 2.68 -10.71 27.32
N GLU A 164 3.83 -10.22 26.83
CA GLU A 164 5.13 -10.33 27.50
C GLU A 164 5.29 -9.38 28.69
N PHE A 165 4.84 -8.13 28.56
CA PHE A 165 5.17 -7.07 29.53
C PHE A 165 3.99 -6.64 30.41
N PHE A 166 2.76 -7.01 30.05
CA PHE A 166 1.54 -6.55 30.73
C PHE A 166 0.66 -7.73 31.18
N ASN A 167 1.24 -8.93 31.31
CA ASN A 167 0.52 -10.15 31.70
C ASN A 167 -0.77 -10.36 30.88
N SER A 168 -0.68 -10.08 29.57
CA SER A 168 -1.81 -10.21 28.64
C SER A 168 -2.99 -9.26 28.87
N LYS A 169 -2.85 -8.24 29.74
CA LYS A 169 -3.90 -7.24 30.01
C LYS A 169 -3.74 -6.01 29.13
N VAL A 170 -4.75 -5.75 28.31
CA VAL A 170 -4.80 -4.57 27.42
C VAL A 170 -5.02 -3.31 28.24
N SER A 171 -5.83 -3.38 29.31
CA SER A 171 -6.09 -2.27 30.23
C SER A 171 -4.82 -1.65 30.83
N ASP A 172 -3.82 -2.48 31.16
CA ASP A 172 -2.54 -2.00 31.70
C ASP A 172 -1.65 -1.39 30.63
N ALA A 173 -1.64 -1.97 29.43
CA ALA A 173 -0.86 -1.45 28.30
C ALA A 173 -1.37 -0.07 27.84
N LEU A 174 -2.69 0.14 27.81
CA LEU A 174 -3.29 1.41 27.40
C LEU A 174 -2.92 2.59 28.32
N LYS A 175 -2.52 2.35 29.58
CA LYS A 175 -2.04 3.40 30.51
C LYS A 175 -0.68 3.98 30.10
N THR A 176 0.11 3.26 29.29
CA THR A 176 1.50 3.65 28.95
C THR A 176 1.66 4.22 27.53
N THR A 177 0.61 4.20 26.70
CA THR A 177 0.60 4.67 25.30
C THR A 177 1.62 3.96 24.39
N ILE A 178 1.38 2.71 23.99
CA ILE A 178 2.27 2.01 23.04
C ILE A 178 1.87 2.33 21.59
N ILE A 179 2.81 2.93 20.83
CA ILE A 179 2.72 3.12 19.36
C ILE A 179 4.15 3.15 18.79
N GLY A 180 4.39 2.53 17.63
CA GLY A 180 5.68 2.58 16.91
C GLY A 180 6.73 1.60 17.46
N ILE A 181 6.40 0.31 17.39
CA ILE A 181 7.26 -0.83 17.72
C ILE A 181 8.14 -1.16 16.48
N ASP A 182 9.37 -1.60 16.69
CA ASP A 182 10.40 -1.68 15.66
C ASP A 182 9.99 -2.34 14.33
N PRO A 183 9.27 -3.49 14.31
CA PRO A 183 8.83 -4.09 13.05
C PRO A 183 7.88 -3.19 12.24
N VAL A 184 7.01 -2.45 12.92
CA VAL A 184 6.09 -1.50 12.27
C VAL A 184 6.87 -0.30 11.74
N ASN A 185 7.84 0.20 12.52
CA ASN A 185 8.71 1.30 12.11
C ASN A 185 9.56 0.92 10.89
N GLN A 186 10.07 -0.31 10.83
CA GLN A 186 10.83 -0.81 9.69
C GLN A 186 9.96 -0.87 8.43
N ALA A 187 8.74 -1.40 8.52
CA ALA A 187 7.80 -1.44 7.40
C ALA A 187 7.45 -0.03 6.88
N ILE A 188 7.35 0.97 7.76
CA ILE A 188 7.15 2.37 7.35
C ILE A 188 8.43 2.94 6.73
N ALA A 189 9.60 2.62 7.28
CA ALA A 189 10.89 3.09 6.77
C ALA A 189 11.15 2.63 5.33
N GLU A 190 10.85 1.37 5.02
CA GLU A 190 10.93 0.83 3.66
C GLU A 190 10.06 1.63 2.68
N ARG A 191 8.83 1.97 3.09
CA ARG A 191 7.90 2.78 2.30
C ARG A 191 8.38 4.23 2.17
N ALA A 192 9.03 4.77 3.19
CA ALA A 192 9.53 6.13 3.22
C ALA A 192 10.83 6.34 2.41
N ARG A 193 11.46 5.26 1.93
CA ARG A 193 12.76 5.31 1.23
C ARG A 193 12.72 6.17 -0.03
N PHE A 194 11.63 6.09 -0.79
CA PHE A 194 11.47 6.74 -2.09
C PHE A 194 10.69 8.05 -2.04
N LEU A 195 10.44 8.59 -0.85
CA LEU A 195 9.79 9.88 -0.72
C LEU A 195 10.72 10.98 -1.19
N SER A 196 10.17 11.93 -1.94
CA SER A 196 10.77 13.23 -2.19
C SER A 196 10.86 14.04 -0.89
N GLU A 197 11.66 15.10 -0.92
CA GLU A 197 11.79 15.98 0.24
C GLU A 197 10.46 16.65 0.61
N LEU A 198 9.70 17.13 -0.38
CA LEU A 198 8.38 17.73 -0.14
C LEU A 198 7.39 16.74 0.50
N GLU A 199 7.38 15.49 0.05
CA GLU A 199 6.54 14.44 0.66
C GLU A 199 6.94 14.18 2.11
N ARG A 200 8.25 14.14 2.43
CA ARG A 200 8.72 13.99 3.81
C ARG A 200 8.30 15.16 4.70
N GLN A 201 8.41 16.39 4.18
CA GLN A 201 7.99 17.59 4.89
C GLN A 201 6.48 17.59 5.15
N LEU A 202 5.66 17.23 4.15
CA LEU A 202 4.21 17.07 4.32
C LEU A 202 3.84 16.05 5.41
N LEU A 203 4.45 14.87 5.37
CA LEU A 203 4.24 13.86 6.41
C LEU A 203 4.71 14.36 7.79
N GLY A 204 5.80 15.12 7.83
CA GLY A 204 6.29 15.78 9.04
C GLY A 204 5.29 16.78 9.63
N CYS A 205 4.70 17.65 8.79
CA CYS A 205 3.68 18.61 9.20
C CYS A 205 2.44 17.92 9.75
N LEU A 206 1.89 16.96 9.00
CA LEU A 206 0.73 16.17 9.43
C LEU A 206 1.00 15.40 10.73
N ALA A 207 2.24 14.95 10.93
CA ALA A 207 2.62 14.20 12.12
C ALA A 207 2.86 15.08 13.36
N GLN A 208 3.15 16.36 13.19
CA GLN A 208 3.36 17.30 14.29
C GLN A 208 2.05 17.85 14.83
N ASP A 209 1.11 18.21 13.94
CA ASP A 209 -0.19 18.73 14.35
C ASP A 209 -1.08 17.64 14.95
N GLY A 210 -1.09 16.46 14.32
CA GLY A 210 -1.86 15.30 14.78
C GLY A 210 -3.34 15.33 14.38
N ASN A 211 -3.86 16.45 13.85
CA ASN A 211 -5.23 16.55 13.35
C ASN A 211 -5.28 16.52 11.80
N PRO A 212 -6.44 16.22 11.20
CA PRO A 212 -6.63 16.34 9.76
C PRO A 212 -6.42 17.79 9.29
N MET A 213 -5.64 17.98 8.23
CA MET A 213 -5.30 19.31 7.68
C MET A 213 -5.72 19.41 6.20
N SER A 214 -6.29 20.54 5.79
CA SER A 214 -6.55 20.84 4.38
C SER A 214 -5.31 21.39 3.66
N ILE A 215 -5.33 21.47 2.33
CA ILE A 215 -4.19 22.04 1.56
C ILE A 215 -3.92 23.48 1.99
N ASP A 216 -4.97 24.27 2.23
CA ASP A 216 -4.84 25.68 2.61
C ASP A 216 -4.24 25.84 4.00
N THR A 217 -4.48 24.88 4.91
CA THR A 217 -3.80 24.84 6.22
C THR A 217 -2.37 24.31 6.15
N LEU A 218 -2.05 23.43 5.19
CA LEU A 218 -0.69 22.89 5.00
C LEU A 218 0.25 23.90 4.34
N ARG A 219 -0.27 24.73 3.42
CA ARG A 219 0.53 25.65 2.60
C ARG A 219 1.39 26.63 3.41
N PRO A 220 0.92 27.27 4.49
CA PRO A 220 1.76 28.15 5.32
C PRO A 220 2.98 27.46 5.94
N HIS A 221 2.92 26.15 6.18
CA HIS A 221 4.04 25.37 6.71
C HIS A 221 5.09 25.03 5.65
N LEU A 222 4.75 25.16 4.37
CA LEU A 222 5.58 24.78 3.22
C LEU A 222 5.66 25.92 2.20
N PRO A 223 6.17 27.11 2.58
CA PRO A 223 6.10 28.32 1.75
C PRO A 223 6.91 28.22 0.45
N GLN A 224 7.84 27.25 0.35
CA GLN A 224 8.68 27.04 -0.82
C GLN A 224 7.97 26.27 -1.93
N ALA A 225 6.87 25.56 -1.63
CA ALA A 225 6.15 24.75 -2.59
C ALA A 225 4.98 25.55 -3.20
N SER A 226 4.84 25.48 -4.52
CA SER A 226 3.66 25.93 -5.22
C SER A 226 2.44 25.05 -4.88
N TYR A 227 1.24 25.59 -5.09
CA TYR A 227 0.00 24.84 -4.89
C TYR A 227 -0.03 23.54 -5.73
N SER A 228 0.46 23.60 -6.98
CA SER A 228 0.57 22.42 -7.86
C SER A 228 1.53 21.36 -7.33
N GLU A 229 2.65 21.77 -6.74
CA GLU A 229 3.61 20.82 -6.13
C GLU A 229 3.02 20.15 -4.89
N LEU A 230 2.29 20.90 -4.05
CA LEU A 230 1.58 20.34 -2.90
C LEU A 230 0.53 19.31 -3.33
N VAL A 231 -0.28 19.62 -4.34
CA VAL A 231 -1.28 18.68 -4.89
C VAL A 231 -0.61 17.43 -5.46
N ALA A 232 0.49 17.58 -6.19
CA ALA A 232 1.24 16.46 -6.74
C ALA A 232 1.83 15.57 -5.65
N ALA A 233 2.42 16.17 -4.61
CA ALA A 233 3.00 15.44 -3.49
C ALA A 233 1.93 14.73 -2.65
N LEU A 234 0.79 15.37 -2.34
CA LEU A 234 -0.34 14.74 -1.66
C LEU A 234 -0.93 13.59 -2.49
N SER A 235 -1.04 13.76 -3.81
CA SER A 235 -1.50 12.69 -4.70
C SER A 235 -0.53 11.51 -4.71
N SER A 236 0.77 11.78 -4.69
CA SER A 236 1.82 10.76 -4.59
C SER A 236 1.75 10.00 -3.26
N LEU A 237 1.60 10.71 -2.14
CA LEU A 237 1.42 10.11 -0.80
C LEU A 237 0.16 9.25 -0.70
N ASP A 238 -0.96 9.67 -1.31
CA ASP A 238 -2.19 8.87 -1.34
C ASP A 238 -2.02 7.60 -2.17
N ARG A 239 -1.33 7.68 -3.33
CA ARG A 239 -0.98 6.50 -4.15
C ARG A 239 -0.11 5.52 -3.39
N ARG A 240 0.82 6.01 -2.56
CA ARG A 240 1.66 5.21 -1.66
C ARG A 240 0.93 4.73 -0.40
N SER A 241 -0.36 5.06 -0.25
CA SER A 241 -1.20 4.76 0.92
C SER A 241 -0.59 5.22 2.26
N LEU A 242 0.12 6.36 2.25
CA LEU A 242 0.76 6.94 3.44
C LEU A 242 -0.08 8.01 4.12
N ILE A 243 -1.09 8.54 3.42
CA ILE A 243 -2.08 9.48 3.95
C ILE A 243 -3.49 8.93 3.78
N GLU A 244 -4.40 9.47 4.58
CA GLU A 244 -5.83 9.21 4.53
C GLU A 244 -6.58 10.52 4.27
N LYS A 245 -7.70 10.44 3.56
CA LYS A 245 -8.54 11.58 3.20
C LYS A 245 -9.81 11.53 4.03
N GLU A 246 -10.12 12.63 4.69
CA GLU A 246 -11.35 12.84 5.44
C GLU A 246 -12.13 13.98 4.78
N LYS A 247 -13.45 13.80 4.65
CA LYS A 247 -14.32 14.87 4.16
C LYS A 247 -14.85 15.62 5.37
N CYS A 248 -14.57 16.91 5.47
CA CYS A 248 -15.19 17.75 6.50
C CYS A 248 -16.69 17.89 6.21
N CYS A 249 -17.51 17.77 7.26
CA CYS A 249 -18.96 17.76 7.18
C CYS A 249 -19.56 19.12 6.78
N ASP A 250 -18.83 20.21 7.04
CA ASP A 250 -19.40 21.57 6.99
C ASP A 250 -19.16 22.28 5.65
N ASP A 251 -17.98 22.14 5.03
CA ASP A 251 -17.61 22.90 3.82
C ASP A 251 -17.26 22.04 2.60
N GLY A 252 -17.34 20.71 2.72
CA GLY A 252 -16.96 19.77 1.65
C GLY A 252 -15.46 19.73 1.32
N GLU A 253 -14.64 20.44 2.07
CA GLU A 253 -13.19 20.46 1.92
C GLU A 253 -12.58 19.11 2.31
N VAL A 254 -11.56 18.69 1.55
CA VAL A 254 -10.83 17.44 1.80
C VAL A 254 -9.66 17.73 2.72
N SER A 255 -9.68 17.08 3.88
CA SER A 255 -8.59 17.10 4.85
C SER A 255 -7.77 15.82 4.76
N PHE A 256 -6.49 15.93 5.10
CA PHE A 256 -5.53 14.84 5.05
C PHE A 256 -5.04 14.51 6.46
N THR A 257 -4.91 13.22 6.76
CA THR A 257 -4.38 12.74 8.05
C THR A 257 -3.48 11.53 7.86
N LEU A 258 -2.85 11.08 8.95
CA LEU A 258 -1.97 9.92 8.99
C LEU A 258 -2.56 8.81 9.86
N GLN A 259 -2.24 7.56 9.53
CA GLN A 259 -2.44 6.46 10.46
C GLN A 259 -1.59 6.68 11.72
N PRO A 260 -2.06 6.33 12.93
CA PRO A 260 -1.34 6.59 14.18
C PRO A 260 0.09 6.04 14.21
N VAL A 261 0.33 4.88 13.58
CA VAL A 261 1.67 4.30 13.46
C VAL A 261 2.59 5.10 12.53
N VAL A 262 2.05 5.65 11.44
CA VAL A 262 2.78 6.52 10.50
C VAL A 262 3.07 7.87 11.15
N MET A 263 2.06 8.45 11.79
CA MET A 263 2.18 9.68 12.59
C MET A 263 3.32 9.55 13.59
N LYS A 264 3.29 8.53 14.45
CA LYS A 264 4.32 8.29 15.47
C LYS A 264 5.73 8.16 14.87
N TYR A 265 5.86 7.49 13.73
CA TYR A 265 7.14 7.32 13.04
C TYR A 265 7.73 8.67 12.58
N PHE A 266 6.90 9.54 11.97
CA PHE A 266 7.35 10.83 11.48
C PHE A 266 7.50 11.89 12.59
N SER A 267 6.71 11.86 13.66
CA SER A 267 6.88 12.77 14.81
C SER A 267 8.18 12.54 15.58
N ARG A 268 8.74 11.31 15.57
CA ARG A 268 10.04 11.02 16.22
C ARG A 268 11.21 11.62 15.43
N ARG A 269 11.15 11.55 14.10
CA ARG A 269 12.22 12.02 13.21
C ARG A 269 12.25 13.54 13.05
N SER A 270 11.10 14.20 13.08
CA SER A 270 11.07 15.67 13.07
C SER A 270 11.77 16.29 14.28
N ARG A 271 11.73 15.61 15.43
CA ARG A 271 12.46 16.04 16.64
C ARG A 271 13.97 15.79 16.61
N THR A 272 14.46 14.96 15.69
CA THR A 272 15.91 14.68 15.56
C THR A 272 16.59 15.65 14.58
N ASN A 273 15.81 16.34 13.74
CA ASN A 273 16.29 17.28 12.73
C ASN A 273 16.02 18.76 13.09
N ALA A 274 15.50 19.04 14.29
CA ALA A 274 15.29 20.38 14.85
C ALA A 274 16.26 20.60 16.00
#